data_AF-A0A2V5T515-F1
#
_entry.id   AF-A0A2V5T515-F1
#
_cell.length_a   1.000
_cell.length_b   1.000
_cell.length_c   1.000
_cell.angle_alpha   90.00
_cell.angle_beta   90.00
_cell.angle_gamma   90.00
#
_symmetry.space_group_name_H-M   'P 1'
#
loop_
_entity.id
_entity.type
_entity.pdbx_description
1 polymer ?
#
loop_
_entity_poly.entity_id
_entity_poly.type
_entity_poly.pdbx_seq_one_letter_code
_entity_poly.pdbx_strand_id
1 'polypeptide(L)'
;MANDNGQFNSFFDQQNDAGSFPVLIEGRLHNGEREYRAIFVTKPFRQFNYYACWGYSPRKYEQYNSRLKGAGYDILSQQTFEDVVGNKIYQSVWVRSDHMPAAKECLKRTVR
;
A
#
# COMPACT_ATOMS: atom_id res chain seq x y z
N MET A 1 -9.94 19.51 3.42
CA MET A 1 -10.67 18.31 2.93
C MET A 1 -9.97 17.91 1.65
N ALA A 2 -9.37 16.74 1.61
CA ALA A 2 -8.44 16.33 0.56
C ALA A 2 -9.20 15.57 -0.53
N ASN A 3 -9.59 16.29 -1.59
CA ASN A 3 -10.13 15.68 -2.80
C ASN A 3 -9.02 14.96 -3.56
N ASP A 4 -9.41 13.84 -4.15
CA ASP A 4 -8.75 13.15 -5.26
C ASP A 4 -7.40 12.48 -5.01
N ASN A 5 -7.25 11.33 -5.68
CA ASN A 5 -6.03 10.53 -5.78
C ASN A 5 -4.73 11.36 -5.90
N GLY A 6 -4.76 12.57 -6.48
CA GLY A 6 -3.61 13.45 -6.61
C GLY A 6 -2.97 13.88 -5.29
N GLN A 7 -3.74 14.23 -4.26
CA GLN A 7 -3.14 14.66 -2.98
C GLN A 7 -2.48 13.50 -2.25
N PHE A 8 -3.11 12.33 -2.27
CA PHE A 8 -2.51 11.12 -1.70
C PHE A 8 -1.27 10.67 -2.47
N ASN A 9 -1.28 10.74 -3.81
CA ASN A 9 -0.10 10.43 -4.62
C ASN A 9 1.07 11.36 -4.27
N SER A 10 0.87 12.68 -4.19
CA SER A 10 1.93 13.62 -3.81
C SER A 10 2.46 13.37 -2.40
N PHE A 11 1.58 13.09 -1.43
CA PHE A 11 1.99 12.71 -0.08
C PHE A 11 2.80 11.41 -0.07
N PHE A 12 2.36 10.40 -0.82
CA PHE A 12 3.04 9.13 -0.96
C PHE A 12 4.45 9.30 -1.52
N ASP A 13 4.57 10.04 -2.62
CA ASP A 13 5.84 10.29 -3.31
C ASP A 13 6.80 11.04 -2.38
N GLN A 14 6.32 12.07 -1.68
CA GLN A 14 7.12 12.82 -0.70
C GLN A 14 7.68 11.90 0.40
N GLN A 15 6.87 11.00 0.94
CA GLN A 15 7.33 10.05 1.96
C GLN A 15 8.35 9.05 1.40
N ASN A 16 8.12 8.56 0.18
CA ASN A 16 9.04 7.62 -0.47
C ASN A 16 10.41 8.26 -0.72
N ASP A 17 10.42 9.52 -1.18
CA ASP A 17 11.63 10.31 -1.45
C ASP A 17 12.37 10.67 -0.15
N ALA A 18 11.65 10.87 0.95
CA ALA A 18 12.22 11.03 2.29
C ALA A 18 12.84 9.74 2.87
N GLY A 19 12.83 8.63 2.13
CA GLY A 19 13.41 7.37 2.57
C GLY A 19 12.48 6.51 3.43
N SER A 20 11.18 6.80 3.43
CA SER A 20 10.16 5.98 4.08
C SER A 20 9.52 4.99 3.12
N PHE A 21 8.82 4.00 3.67
CA PHE A 21 7.94 3.11 2.91
C PHE A 21 6.63 2.90 3.69
N PRO A 22 5.51 2.61 3.01
CA PRO A 22 4.24 2.34 3.67
C PRO A 22 4.26 0.93 4.27
N VAL A 23 3.87 0.77 5.53
CA VAL A 23 3.61 -0.56 6.13
C VAL A 23 2.14 -0.98 5.97
N LEU A 24 1.25 0.00 5.85
CA LEU A 24 -0.18 -0.19 5.67
C LEU A 24 -0.73 0.92 4.78
N ILE A 25 -1.65 0.56 3.88
CA ILE A 25 -2.44 1.49 3.10
C ILE A 25 -3.90 1.11 3.28
N GLU A 26 -4.72 2.09 3.60
CA GLU A 26 -6.16 1.94 3.77
C GLU A 26 -6.87 2.90 2.84
N GLY A 27 -8.01 2.47 2.32
CA GLY A 27 -8.91 3.34 1.58
C GLY A 27 -10.34 3.17 2.08
N ARG A 28 -11.15 4.18 1.86
CA ARG A 28 -12.59 4.13 2.13
C ARG A 28 -13.36 4.92 1.08
N LEU A 29 -14.65 4.63 0.97
CA LEU A 29 -15.60 5.49 0.32
C LEU A 29 -16.20 6.45 1.36
N HIS A 30 -16.10 7.76 1.14
CA HIS A 30 -16.68 8.79 1.98
C HIS A 30 -17.34 9.86 1.10
N ASN A 31 -18.63 10.11 1.30
CA ASN A 31 -19.42 11.09 0.52
C ASN A 31 -19.32 10.92 -1.01
N GLY A 32 -19.27 9.68 -1.49
CA GLY A 32 -19.17 9.36 -2.93
C GLY A 32 -17.74 9.45 -3.49
N GLU A 33 -16.77 9.88 -2.69
CA GLU A 33 -15.36 9.99 -3.07
C GLU A 33 -14.52 8.90 -2.40
N ARG A 34 -13.41 8.54 -3.06
CA ARG A 34 -12.44 7.59 -2.52
C ARG A 34 -11.37 8.36 -1.75
N GLU A 35 -11.23 8.06 -0.47
CA GLU A 35 -10.18 8.62 0.39
C GLU A 35 -9.14 7.54 0.71
N TYR A 36 -7.88 7.94 0.79
CA TYR A 36 -6.76 7.06 1.09
C TYR A 36 -5.90 7.61 2.21
N ARG A 37 -5.35 6.70 3.02
CA ARG A 37 -4.30 7.00 4.00
C ARG A 37 -3.28 5.88 4.03
N ALA A 38 -2.09 6.20 4.51
CA ALA A 38 -1.02 5.23 4.69
C ALA A 38 -0.23 5.53 5.94
N ILE A 39 0.29 4.46 6.53
CA ILE A 39 1.21 4.53 7.67
C ILE A 39 2.61 4.30 7.12
N PHE A 40 3.48 5.29 7.28
CA PHE A 40 4.86 5.24 6.81
C PHE A 40 5.84 5.02 7.96
N VAL A 41 6.93 4.33 7.64
CA VAL A 41 8.09 4.16 8.51
C VAL A 41 9.35 4.31 7.68
N THR A 42 10.46 4.66 8.32
CA THR A 42 11.78 4.71 7.66
C THR A 42 12.12 3.33 7.08
N LYS A 43 12.66 3.30 5.85
CA LYS A 43 13.18 2.06 5.24
C LYS A 43 14.24 1.43 6.16
N PRO A 44 14.17 0.13 6.47
CA PRO A 44 15.13 -0.52 7.36
C PRO A 44 16.59 -0.45 6.87
N PHE A 45 16.79 -0.38 5.55
CA PHE A 45 18.10 -0.26 4.91
C PHE A 45 17.97 0.32 3.49
N ARG A 46 19.09 0.79 2.91
CA ARG A 46 19.12 1.53 1.63
C ARG A 46 18.56 0.76 0.44
N GLN A 47 18.80 -0.55 0.37
CA GLN A 47 18.37 -1.41 -0.76
C GLN A 47 16.98 -2.05 -0.52
N PHE A 48 16.18 -1.50 0.40
CA PHE A 48 14.88 -2.06 0.73
C PHE A 48 13.88 -1.88 -0.43
N ASN A 49 13.42 -3.01 -0.96
CA ASN A 49 12.51 -3.09 -2.10
C ASN A 49 11.08 -3.42 -1.68
N TYR A 50 10.13 -2.63 -2.15
CA TYR A 50 8.70 -2.80 -1.92
C TYR A 50 7.89 -2.35 -3.15
N TYR A 51 6.63 -2.78 -3.21
CA TYR A 51 5.62 -2.25 -4.11
C TYR A 51 4.37 -1.92 -3.31
N ALA A 52 3.64 -0.90 -3.73
CA ALA A 52 2.37 -0.52 -3.12
C ALA A 52 1.32 -0.27 -4.20
N CYS A 53 0.07 -0.55 -3.87
CA CYS A 53 -1.07 -0.15 -4.70
C CYS A 53 -2.23 0.36 -3.85
N TRP A 54 -3.01 1.24 -4.44
CA TRP A 54 -4.31 1.71 -3.96
C TRP A 54 -5.23 1.92 -5.15
N GLY A 55 -6.54 1.74 -4.95
CA GLY A 55 -7.53 1.96 -6.00
C GLY A 55 -7.61 0.87 -7.07
N TYR A 56 -7.03 -0.31 -6.84
CA TYR A 56 -7.00 -1.36 -7.86
C TYR A 56 -8.32 -2.14 -7.88
N SER A 57 -8.85 -2.39 -9.09
CA SER A 57 -9.94 -3.34 -9.29
C SER A 57 -9.47 -4.79 -9.06
N PRO A 58 -10.38 -5.76 -8.84
CA PRO A 58 -9.99 -7.15 -8.58
C PRO A 58 -9.11 -7.74 -9.67
N ARG A 59 -9.50 -7.56 -10.94
CA ARG A 59 -8.72 -8.03 -12.10
C ARG A 59 -7.30 -7.44 -12.15
N LYS A 60 -7.17 -6.13 -11.92
CA LYS A 60 -5.86 -5.46 -11.92
C LYS A 60 -5.01 -5.93 -10.75
N TYR A 61 -5.63 -6.10 -9.58
CA TYR A 61 -4.97 -6.60 -8.39
C TYR A 61 -4.41 -8.01 -8.59
N GLU A 62 -5.21 -8.94 -9.10
CA GLU A 62 -4.78 -10.32 -9.33
C GLU A 62 -3.60 -10.43 -10.30
N GLN A 63 -3.63 -9.65 -11.40
CA GLN A 63 -2.53 -9.57 -12.35
C GLN A 63 -1.23 -9.10 -11.69
N TYR A 64 -1.29 -8.03 -10.90
CA TYR A 64 -0.12 -7.52 -10.20
C TYR A 64 0.36 -8.46 -9.10
N ASN A 65 -0.56 -9.04 -8.33
CA ASN A 65 -0.23 -9.97 -7.26
C ASN A 65 0.48 -11.21 -7.81
N SER A 66 -0.03 -11.80 -8.89
CA SER A 66 0.60 -12.94 -9.56
C SER A 66 2.01 -12.58 -10.07
N ARG A 67 2.16 -11.43 -10.73
CA ARG A 67 3.45 -10.94 -11.23
C ARG A 67 4.46 -10.72 -10.11
N LEU A 68 4.05 -10.05 -9.03
CA LEU A 68 4.93 -9.74 -7.90
C LEU A 68 5.32 -10.99 -7.13
N LYS A 69 4.39 -11.93 -6.93
CA LYS A 69 4.69 -13.24 -6.36
C LYS A 69 5.73 -14.00 -7.18
N GLY A 70 5.56 -14.03 -8.51
CA GLY A 70 6.54 -14.63 -9.42
C GLY A 70 7.93 -13.95 -9.40
N ALA A 71 7.99 -12.68 -9.01
CA ALA A 71 9.22 -11.91 -8.86
C ALA A 71 9.84 -11.98 -7.44
N GLY A 72 9.31 -12.82 -6.54
CA GLY A 72 9.85 -12.97 -5.18
C GLY A 72 9.43 -11.86 -4.21
N TYR A 73 8.20 -11.37 -4.33
CA TYR A 73 7.59 -10.45 -3.37
C TYR A 73 6.43 -11.12 -2.64
N ASP A 74 6.31 -10.85 -1.34
CA ASP A 74 5.23 -11.29 -0.48
C ASP A 74 4.38 -10.11 -0.02
N ILE A 75 3.10 -10.37 0.26
CA ILE A 75 2.18 -9.36 0.80
C ILE A 75 2.56 -9.07 2.26
N LEU A 76 2.86 -7.81 2.57
CA LEU A 76 3.01 -7.30 3.93
C LEU A 76 1.65 -6.93 4.53
N SER A 77 0.83 -6.20 3.77
CA SER A 77 -0.51 -5.79 4.16
C SER A 77 -1.44 -5.72 2.96
N GLN A 78 -2.72 -6.04 3.19
CA GLN A 78 -3.78 -5.99 2.19
C GLN A 78 -5.07 -5.52 2.86
N GLN A 79 -5.71 -4.53 2.25
CA GLN A 79 -7.00 -3.98 2.66
C GLN A 79 -7.90 -3.85 1.44
N THR A 80 -9.21 -3.83 1.69
CA THR A 80 -10.20 -3.63 0.64
C THR A 80 -11.39 -2.83 1.16
N PHE A 81 -12.00 -2.03 0.28
CA PHE A 81 -13.29 -1.38 0.53
C PHE A 81 -14.17 -1.48 -0.72
N GLU A 82 -15.47 -1.18 -0.59
CA GLU A 82 -16.40 -1.14 -1.72
C GLU A 82 -16.57 0.30 -2.23
N ASP A 83 -16.55 0.49 -3.54
CA ASP A 83 -16.89 1.78 -4.13
C ASP A 83 -18.40 2.02 -4.25
N VAL A 84 -18.79 3.16 -4.85
CA VAL A 84 -20.19 3.61 -4.93
C VAL A 84 -21.12 2.60 -5.61
N VAL A 85 -20.59 1.73 -6.46
CA VAL A 85 -21.36 0.72 -7.20
C VAL A 85 -21.15 -0.69 -6.66
N GLY A 86 -20.53 -0.82 -5.48
CA GLY A 86 -20.27 -2.10 -4.81
C GLY A 86 -19.06 -2.87 -5.35
N ASN A 87 -18.20 -2.26 -6.19
CA ASN A 87 -16.99 -2.94 -6.65
C ASN A 87 -15.96 -2.96 -5.53
N LYS A 88 -15.35 -4.12 -5.32
CA LYS A 88 -14.23 -4.29 -4.39
C LYS A 88 -12.97 -3.60 -4.92
N ILE A 89 -12.44 -2.68 -4.13
CA ILE A 89 -11.23 -1.91 -4.41
C ILE A 89 -10.12 -2.37 -3.47
N TYR A 90 -8.96 -2.70 -4.03
CA TYR A 90 -7.81 -3.24 -3.31
C TYR A 90 -6.76 -2.17 -2.99
N GLN A 91 -6.18 -2.30 -1.81
CA GLN A 91 -4.96 -1.62 -1.38
C GLN A 91 -4.00 -2.66 -0.82
N SER A 92 -2.71 -2.59 -1.16
CA SER A 92 -1.73 -3.55 -0.65
C SER A 92 -0.32 -3.01 -0.68
N VAL A 93 0.51 -3.55 0.20
CA VAL A 93 1.95 -3.41 0.19
C VAL A 93 2.57 -4.79 0.03
N TRP A 94 3.44 -4.93 -0.96
CA TRP A 94 4.30 -6.08 -1.14
C TRP A 94 5.74 -5.71 -0.80
N VAL A 95 6.46 -6.62 -0.20
CA VAL A 95 7.88 -6.47 0.12
C VAL A 95 8.62 -7.67 -0.44
N ARG A 96 9.86 -7.46 -0.92
CA ARG A 96 10.71 -8.56 -1.39
C ARG A 96 10.83 -9.62 -0.28
N SER A 97 10.68 -10.89 -0.61
CA SER A 97 10.51 -11.98 0.36
C SER A 97 11.65 -12.03 1.40
N ASP A 98 12.89 -11.79 0.98
CA ASP A 98 14.07 -11.73 1.85
C ASP A 98 14.12 -10.49 2.77
N HIS A 99 13.36 -9.44 2.48
CA HIS A 99 13.23 -8.24 3.31
C HIS A 99 12.03 -8.30 4.28
N MET A 100 11.16 -9.30 4.13
CA MET A 100 9.92 -9.45 4.90
C MET A 100 10.13 -9.48 6.43
N PRO A 101 11.19 -10.11 6.99
CA PRO A 101 11.42 -10.08 8.44
C PRO A 101 11.55 -8.66 8.99
N ALA A 102 12.32 -7.79 8.32
CA ALA A 102 12.48 -6.39 8.72
C ALA A 102 11.18 -5.60 8.59
N ALA A 103 10.42 -5.83 7.51
CA ALA A 103 9.14 -5.17 7.28
C ALA A 103 8.09 -5.53 8.34
N LYS A 104 8.02 -6.81 8.74
CA LYS A 104 7.11 -7.29 9.80
C LYS A 104 7.45 -6.66 11.15
N GLU A 105 8.73 -6.48 11.45
CA GLU A 105 9.15 -5.81 12.68
C GLU A 105 8.71 -4.34 12.71
N CYS A 106 8.84 -3.63 11.58
CA CYS A 106 8.31 -2.28 11.46
C CYS A 106 6.80 -2.24 11.69
N LEU A 107 6.03 -3.10 11.01
CA LEU A 107 4.56 -3.13 11.12
C LEU A 107 4.09 -3.36 12.56
N LYS A 108 4.70 -4.32 13.28
CA LYS A 108 4.37 -4.63 14.69
C LYS A 108 4.55 -3.44 15.63
N ARG A 109 5.55 -2.59 15.36
CA ARG A 109 5.82 -1.42 16.20
C ARG A 109 4.79 -0.31 16.01
N THR A 110 4.15 -0.27 14.85
CA THR A 110 3.23 0.80 14.46
C THR A 110 1.77 0.48 14.74
N VAL A 111 1.39 -0.79 14.74
CA VAL A 111 0.04 -1.25 15.11
C VAL A 111 0.08 -1.75 16.55
N ARG A 112 -0.22 -0.85 17.51
CA ARG A 112 -0.41 -1.18 18.93
C ARG A 112 -1.89 -1.23 19.27
#